data_AF-A0A396GQI3-F1
#
_entry.id   AF-A0A396GQI3-F1
#
_cell.length_a   1.000
_cell.length_b   1.000
_cell.length_c   1.000
_cell.angle_alpha   90.00
_cell.angle_beta   90.00
_cell.angle_gamma   90.00
#
_symmetry.space_group_name_H-M   'P 1'
#
loop_
_entity.id
_entity.type
_entity.pdbx_description
1 polymer ?
#
loop_
_entity_poly.entity_id
_entity_poly.type
_entity_poly.pdbx_seq_one_letter_code
_entity_poly.pdbx_strand_id
1 'polypeptide(L)'
;MSEVCEARLAKSLFFIRIGDNEKALEHLKITETKTVAVGQKMDLVFYTLQHGFFGMDFDLISKSIDKAKSLFEEGGDWERKNRLKVYEGLYCISTRNFEKADTLFLDSISTTTYELFPYDTFIFYTVLTSIITLDRVSLKQKVVDAPEILTVIEKIPHLKEFLDSLYGCQYKSFFSAFAGMTEQIKLDRYLHPHFQYYMREIRTVIYS
;
A
#
# COMPACT_ATOMS: atom_id res chain seq x y z
N MET A 1 33.57 6.15 -9.09
CA MET A 1 32.21 6.59 -9.48
C MET A 1 31.16 6.02 -8.53
N SER A 2 31.27 4.74 -8.14
CA SER A 2 30.36 4.03 -7.21
C SER A 2 30.33 4.62 -5.79
N GLU A 3 31.48 4.89 -5.16
CA GLU A 3 31.55 5.43 -3.77
C GLU A 3 30.84 6.79 -3.61
N VAL A 4 30.90 7.65 -4.63
CA VAL A 4 30.27 8.98 -4.58
C VAL A 4 28.75 8.87 -4.67
N CYS A 5 28.23 7.88 -5.39
CA CYS A 5 26.80 7.59 -5.43
C CYS A 5 26.33 6.99 -4.09
N GLU A 6 27.07 6.04 -3.52
CA GLU A 6 26.76 5.44 -2.22
C GLU A 6 26.79 6.47 -1.08
N ALA A 7 27.80 7.34 -1.06
CA ALA A 7 27.88 8.42 -0.08
C ALA A 7 26.71 9.42 -0.19
N ARG A 8 26.20 9.67 -1.41
CA ARG A 8 24.99 10.49 -1.60
C ARG A 8 23.72 9.77 -1.19
N LEU A 9 23.60 8.47 -1.47
CA LEU A 9 22.47 7.66 -1.02
C LEU A 9 22.41 7.62 0.51
N ALA A 10 23.54 7.41 1.19
CA ALA A 10 23.63 7.45 2.65
C ALA A 10 23.24 8.84 3.20
N LYS A 11 23.65 9.92 2.51
CA LYS A 11 23.28 11.28 2.88
C LYS A 11 21.77 11.55 2.69
N SER A 12 21.18 11.05 1.62
CA SER A 12 19.73 11.16 1.36
C SER A 12 18.92 10.37 2.40
N LEU A 13 19.34 9.15 2.74
CA LEU A 13 18.74 8.33 3.80
C LEU A 13 18.83 9.04 5.17
N PHE A 14 19.94 9.71 5.44
CA PHE A 14 20.10 10.51 6.66
C PHE A 14 19.14 11.70 6.72
N PHE A 15 18.93 12.43 5.62
CA PHE A 15 17.95 13.52 5.58
C PHE A 15 16.51 13.03 5.70
N ILE A 16 16.18 11.88 5.10
CA ILE A 16 14.88 11.22 5.28
C ILE A 16 14.66 10.87 6.76
N ARG A 17 15.70 10.38 7.44
CA ARG A 17 15.64 10.06 8.87
C ARG A 17 15.48 11.29 9.77
N ILE A 18 15.97 12.45 9.34
CA ILE A 18 15.86 13.72 10.07
C ILE A 18 14.51 14.41 9.82
N GLY A 19 13.80 14.06 8.74
CA GLY A 19 12.51 14.66 8.38
C GLY A 19 12.63 16.07 7.78
N ASP A 20 13.78 16.41 7.18
CA ASP A 20 13.99 17.70 6.51
C ASP A 20 13.52 17.62 5.05
N ASN A 21 12.28 18.06 4.81
CA ASN A 21 11.58 17.80 3.54
C ASN A 21 12.18 18.53 2.34
N GLU A 22 12.65 19.76 2.54
CA GLU A 22 13.16 20.59 1.45
C GLU A 22 14.56 20.13 1.01
N LYS A 23 15.44 19.86 1.98
CA LYS A 23 16.80 19.39 1.70
C LYS A 23 16.83 17.97 1.14
N ALA A 24 15.90 17.12 1.56
CA ALA A 24 15.76 15.77 1.00
C ALA A 24 15.43 15.84 -0.50
N LEU A 25 14.46 16.66 -0.90
CA LEU A 25 14.07 16.81 -2.32
C LEU A 25 15.19 17.39 -3.19
N GLU A 26 15.95 18.36 -2.68
CA GLU A 26 17.10 18.92 -3.40
C GLU A 26 18.22 17.88 -3.58
N HIS A 27 18.57 17.16 -2.51
CA HIS A 27 19.60 16.12 -2.59
C HIS A 27 19.19 14.92 -3.45
N LEU A 28 17.90 14.59 -3.50
CA LEU A 28 17.36 13.56 -4.40
C LEU A 28 17.52 13.98 -5.86
N LYS A 29 17.13 15.22 -6.23
CA LYS A 29 17.33 15.75 -7.60
C LYS A 29 18.82 15.78 -8.02
N ILE A 30 19.70 16.17 -7.10
CA ILE A 30 21.17 16.18 -7.35
C ILE A 30 21.72 14.76 -7.52
N THR A 31 21.11 13.77 -6.88
CA THR A 31 21.54 12.38 -6.99
C THR A 31 20.98 11.75 -8.27
N GLU A 32 19.72 12.01 -8.63
CA GLU A 32 19.08 11.56 -9.88
C GLU A 32 19.86 12.00 -11.13
N THR A 33 20.30 13.26 -11.17
CA THR A 33 21.07 13.81 -12.31
C THR A 33 22.43 13.18 -12.49
N LYS A 34 22.99 12.57 -11.43
CA LYS A 34 24.35 12.00 -11.42
C LYS A 34 24.36 10.48 -11.44
N THR A 35 23.25 9.82 -11.14
CA THR A 35 23.10 8.38 -11.29
C THR A 35 22.91 7.99 -12.75
N VAL A 36 23.78 7.12 -13.25
CA VAL A 36 23.74 6.60 -14.63
C VAL A 36 22.97 5.27 -14.70
N ALA A 37 22.97 4.48 -13.62
CA ALA A 37 22.29 3.19 -13.56
C ALA A 37 20.77 3.34 -13.34
N VAL A 38 19.97 2.68 -14.18
CA VAL A 38 18.49 2.69 -14.12
C VAL A 38 17.96 2.14 -12.79
N GLY A 39 18.56 1.06 -12.26
CA GLY A 39 18.17 0.50 -10.96
C GLY A 39 18.36 1.49 -9.79
N GLN A 40 19.48 2.23 -9.76
CA GLN A 40 19.72 3.23 -8.72
C GLN A 40 18.78 4.45 -8.85
N LYS A 41 18.40 4.82 -10.08
CA LYS A 41 17.37 5.85 -10.31
C LYS A 41 16.01 5.40 -9.78
N MET A 42 15.62 4.14 -10.00
CA MET A 42 14.38 3.60 -9.44
C MET A 42 14.37 3.64 -7.91
N ASP A 43 15.46 3.21 -7.28
CA ASP A 43 15.57 3.21 -5.82
C ASP A 43 15.45 4.65 -5.26
N LEU A 44 16.02 5.66 -5.94
CA LEU A 44 15.85 7.09 -5.61
C LEU A 44 14.41 7.59 -5.75
N VAL A 45 13.70 7.17 -6.80
CA VAL A 45 12.29 7.54 -6.99
C VAL A 45 11.42 6.91 -5.89
N PHE A 46 11.72 5.68 -5.45
CA PHE A 46 11.03 5.06 -4.31
C PHE A 46 11.23 5.84 -3.00
N TYR A 47 12.45 6.32 -2.72
CA TYR A 47 12.67 7.18 -1.56
C TYR A 47 11.90 8.52 -1.65
N THR A 48 11.80 9.08 -2.85
CA THR A 48 11.01 10.29 -3.10
C THR A 48 9.51 10.04 -2.86
N LEU A 49 9.01 8.87 -3.29
CA LEU A 49 7.63 8.42 -3.04
C LEU A 49 7.36 8.28 -1.55
N GLN A 50 8.21 7.57 -0.80
CA GLN A 50 8.09 7.41 0.66
C GLN A 50 8.03 8.75 1.37
N HIS A 51 8.88 9.69 0.95
CA HIS A 51 8.89 11.04 1.47
C HIS A 51 7.60 11.79 1.14
N GLY A 52 7.09 11.67 -0.09
CA GLY A 52 5.80 12.22 -0.49
C GLY A 52 4.63 11.68 0.33
N PHE A 53 4.64 10.38 0.69
CA PHE A 53 3.66 9.79 1.60
C PHE A 53 3.76 10.36 3.02
N PHE A 54 4.97 10.69 3.50
CA PHE A 54 5.13 11.35 4.80
C PHE A 54 4.58 12.79 4.80
N GLY A 55 4.72 13.52 3.69
CA GLY A 55 4.14 14.85 3.48
C GLY A 55 2.64 14.87 3.14
N MET A 56 2.07 13.73 2.75
CA MET A 56 0.69 13.62 2.19
C MET A 56 0.46 14.51 0.95
N ASP A 57 1.51 14.75 0.17
CA ASP A 57 1.45 15.56 -1.05
C ASP A 57 1.07 14.69 -2.27
N PHE A 58 -0.23 14.60 -2.56
CA PHE A 58 -0.76 13.78 -3.66
C PHE A 58 -0.21 14.15 -5.04
N ASP A 59 0.09 15.43 -5.27
CA ASP A 59 0.68 15.92 -6.53
C ASP A 59 2.13 15.47 -6.72
N LEU A 60 2.89 15.33 -5.64
CA LEU A 60 4.26 14.81 -5.71
C LEU A 60 4.26 13.31 -5.90
N ILE A 61 3.32 12.59 -5.27
CA ILE A 61 3.19 11.14 -5.40
C ILE A 61 2.80 10.78 -6.84
N SER A 62 1.80 11.42 -7.44
CA SER A 62 1.38 11.15 -8.83
C SER A 62 2.51 11.37 -9.83
N LYS A 63 3.20 12.53 -9.75
CA LYS A 63 4.37 12.81 -10.60
C LYS A 63 5.49 11.80 -10.41
N SER A 64 5.67 11.29 -9.20
CA SER A 64 6.71 10.29 -8.91
C SER A 64 6.32 8.89 -9.42
N ILE A 65 5.03 8.54 -9.38
CA ILE A 65 4.50 7.31 -9.99
C ILE A 65 4.66 7.37 -11.52
N ASP A 66 4.32 8.48 -12.15
CA ASP A 66 4.44 8.64 -13.61
C ASP A 66 5.90 8.53 -14.06
N LYS A 67 6.82 9.17 -13.32
CA LYS A 67 8.27 9.02 -13.53
C LYS A 67 8.73 7.57 -13.37
N ALA A 68 8.24 6.87 -12.35
CA ALA A 68 8.58 5.47 -12.15
C ALA A 68 8.04 4.56 -13.27
N LYS A 69 6.86 4.86 -13.82
CA LYS A 69 6.31 4.17 -15.00
C LYS A 69 7.14 4.40 -16.25
N SER A 70 7.60 5.63 -16.50
CA SER A 70 8.53 5.91 -17.62
C SER A 70 9.86 5.17 -17.45
N LEU A 71 10.42 5.15 -16.24
CA LEU A 71 11.65 4.40 -15.95
C LEU A 71 11.47 2.89 -16.07
N PHE A 72 10.26 2.36 -15.89
CA PHE A 72 9.95 0.95 -16.10
C PHE A 72 10.05 0.54 -17.57
N GLU A 73 9.64 1.42 -18.50
CA GLU A 73 9.73 1.16 -19.94
C GLU A 73 11.19 1.08 -20.45
N GLU A 74 12.12 1.77 -19.76
CA GLU A 74 13.55 1.76 -20.08
C GLU A 74 14.27 0.46 -19.64
N GLY A 75 13.60 -0.39 -18.87
CA GLY A 75 14.12 -1.69 -18.41
C GLY A 75 14.07 -1.80 -16.89
N GLY A 76 13.12 -2.58 -16.39
CA GLY A 76 12.88 -2.78 -14.96
C GLY A 76 12.86 -4.24 -14.54
N ASP A 77 13.47 -4.53 -13.40
CA ASP A 77 13.39 -5.83 -12.74
C ASP A 77 11.96 -6.14 -12.28
N TRP A 78 11.54 -7.39 -12.42
CA TRP A 78 10.19 -7.85 -12.06
C TRP A 78 9.85 -7.58 -10.58
N GLU A 79 10.81 -7.71 -9.67
CA GLU A 79 10.61 -7.45 -8.24
C GLU A 79 10.34 -5.95 -7.96
N ARG A 80 11.06 -5.05 -8.65
CA ARG A 80 10.85 -3.59 -8.55
C ARG A 80 9.49 -3.17 -9.12
N LYS A 81 8.98 -3.90 -10.12
CA LYS A 81 7.64 -3.70 -10.66
C LYS A 81 6.56 -4.00 -9.62
N ASN A 82 6.70 -5.07 -8.86
CA ASN A 82 5.74 -5.43 -7.81
C ASN A 82 5.78 -4.40 -6.67
N ARG A 83 6.96 -3.89 -6.30
CA ARG A 83 7.07 -2.77 -5.35
C ARG A 83 6.30 -1.54 -5.84
N LEU A 84 6.45 -1.15 -7.10
CA LEU A 84 5.73 -0.02 -7.68
C LEU A 84 4.20 -0.22 -7.61
N LYS A 85 3.70 -1.42 -7.91
CA LYS A 85 2.26 -1.74 -7.81
C LYS A 85 1.72 -1.53 -6.40
N VAL A 86 2.48 -1.90 -5.36
CA VAL A 86 2.08 -1.68 -3.96
C VAL A 86 2.00 -0.19 -3.63
N TYR A 87 2.97 0.62 -4.09
CA TYR A 87 2.91 2.07 -3.92
C TYR A 87 1.74 2.72 -4.66
N GLU A 88 1.47 2.27 -5.89
CA GLU A 88 0.33 2.72 -6.68
C GLU A 88 -0.99 2.34 -6.00
N GLY A 89 -1.10 1.12 -5.47
CA GLY A 89 -2.24 0.67 -4.67
C GLY A 89 -2.47 1.53 -3.42
N LEU A 90 -1.40 1.90 -2.70
CA LEU A 90 -1.49 2.77 -1.52
C LEU A 90 -1.97 4.18 -1.90
N TYR A 91 -1.49 4.72 -3.02
CA TYR A 91 -1.97 5.99 -3.57
C TYR A 91 -3.44 5.90 -3.99
N CYS A 92 -3.86 4.78 -4.60
CA CYS A 92 -5.26 4.54 -4.96
C CYS A 92 -6.20 4.46 -3.75
N ILE A 93 -5.78 3.85 -2.64
CA ILE A 93 -6.53 3.92 -1.37
C ILE A 93 -6.72 5.38 -0.94
N SER A 94 -5.64 6.15 -0.98
CA SER A 94 -5.66 7.55 -0.51
C SER A 94 -6.50 8.47 -1.42
N THR A 95 -6.61 8.14 -2.71
CA THR A 95 -7.45 8.84 -3.70
C THR A 95 -8.87 8.26 -3.82
N ARG A 96 -9.25 7.30 -2.96
CA ARG A 96 -10.57 6.63 -2.91
C ARG A 96 -10.89 5.71 -4.10
N ASN A 97 -9.90 5.30 -4.89
CA ASN A 97 -10.11 4.36 -5.99
C ASN A 97 -9.85 2.91 -5.52
N PHE A 98 -10.85 2.31 -4.88
CA PHE A 98 -10.70 0.98 -4.29
C PHE A 98 -10.61 -0.14 -5.33
N GLU A 99 -11.34 -0.04 -6.45
CA GLU A 99 -11.34 -1.07 -7.52
C GLU A 99 -9.95 -1.27 -8.13
N LYS A 100 -9.26 -0.17 -8.45
CA LYS A 100 -7.89 -0.24 -8.96
C LYS A 100 -6.91 -0.70 -7.88
N ALA A 101 -7.10 -0.27 -6.64
CA ALA A 101 -6.26 -0.69 -5.54
C ALA A 101 -6.33 -2.21 -5.30
N ASP A 102 -7.54 -2.78 -5.28
CA ASP A 102 -7.78 -4.21 -5.07
C ASP A 102 -7.08 -5.08 -6.12
N THR A 103 -7.27 -4.75 -7.41
CA THR A 103 -6.60 -5.48 -8.50
C THR A 103 -5.07 -5.42 -8.40
N LEU A 104 -4.50 -4.26 -8.04
CA LEU A 104 -3.06 -4.09 -7.86
C LEU A 104 -2.53 -4.83 -6.62
N PHE A 105 -3.30 -4.88 -5.53
CA PHE A 105 -2.90 -5.59 -4.31
C PHE A 105 -2.98 -7.10 -4.49
N LEU A 106 -4.05 -7.63 -5.07
CA LEU A 106 -4.22 -9.05 -5.37
C LEU A 106 -3.08 -9.60 -6.24
N ASP A 107 -2.65 -8.82 -7.24
CA ASP A 107 -1.50 -9.15 -8.09
C ASP A 107 -0.16 -9.18 -7.33
N SER A 108 -0.07 -8.49 -6.19
CA SER A 108 1.19 -8.23 -5.47
C SER A 108 1.34 -9.06 -4.18
N ILE A 109 0.31 -9.81 -3.75
CA ILE A 109 0.32 -10.59 -2.50
C ILE A 109 1.47 -11.61 -2.47
N SER A 110 1.69 -12.29 -3.60
CA SER A 110 2.68 -13.37 -3.72
C SER A 110 4.14 -12.90 -3.71
N THR A 111 4.39 -11.60 -3.90
CA THR A 111 5.75 -11.05 -4.08
C THR A 111 5.99 -9.77 -3.29
N THR A 112 5.52 -9.72 -2.05
CA THR A 112 5.75 -8.55 -1.21
C THR A 112 7.15 -8.59 -0.57
N THR A 113 7.84 -7.45 -0.63
CA THR A 113 9.10 -7.20 0.11
C THR A 113 8.82 -6.30 1.30
N TYR A 114 9.42 -6.62 2.45
CA TYR A 114 9.09 -6.11 3.80
C TYR A 114 9.47 -4.64 4.07
N GLU A 115 9.63 -3.80 3.06
CA GLU A 115 10.21 -2.45 3.24
C GLU A 115 9.19 -1.36 3.59
N LEU A 116 7.91 -1.54 3.26
CA LEU A 116 6.90 -0.48 3.47
C LEU A 116 6.03 -0.66 4.70
N PHE A 117 5.54 -1.88 4.91
CA PHE A 117 4.66 -2.23 6.01
C PHE A 117 4.99 -3.64 6.49
N PRO A 118 4.70 -3.97 7.77
CA PRO A 118 4.56 -5.35 8.17
C PRO A 118 3.59 -6.06 7.23
N TYR A 119 3.92 -7.29 6.84
CA TYR A 119 3.08 -8.10 5.95
C TYR A 119 1.64 -8.22 6.46
N ASP A 120 1.46 -8.22 7.79
CA ASP A 120 0.17 -8.23 8.46
C ASP A 120 -0.69 -7.01 8.10
N THR A 121 -0.12 -5.81 8.09
CA THR A 121 -0.82 -4.56 7.71
C THR A 121 -1.13 -4.52 6.21
N PHE A 122 -0.24 -5.08 5.39
CA PHE A 122 -0.48 -5.16 3.94
C PHE A 122 -1.66 -6.08 3.61
N ILE A 123 -1.73 -7.25 4.24
CA ILE A 123 -2.87 -8.16 4.09
C ILE A 123 -4.14 -7.53 4.62
N PHE A 124 -4.06 -6.83 5.76
CA PHE A 124 -5.19 -6.10 6.31
C PHE A 124 -5.77 -5.11 5.27
N TYR A 125 -4.94 -4.28 4.65
CA TYR A 125 -5.39 -3.36 3.60
C TYR A 125 -5.96 -4.06 2.39
N THR A 126 -5.31 -5.12 1.92
CA THR A 126 -5.79 -5.92 0.79
C THR A 126 -7.19 -6.47 1.06
N VAL A 127 -7.41 -7.09 2.23
CA VAL A 127 -8.72 -7.63 2.62
C VAL A 127 -9.76 -6.52 2.73
N LEU A 128 -9.42 -5.38 3.34
CA LEU A 128 -10.36 -4.26 3.46
C LEU A 128 -10.79 -3.73 2.09
N THR A 129 -9.85 -3.58 1.14
CA THR A 129 -10.17 -3.12 -0.22
C THR A 129 -10.99 -4.16 -0.99
N SER A 130 -10.62 -5.44 -0.89
CA SER A 130 -11.32 -6.54 -1.56
C SER A 130 -12.77 -6.70 -1.11
N ILE A 131 -13.09 -6.40 0.15
CA ILE A 131 -14.46 -6.47 0.67
C ILE A 131 -15.36 -5.39 0.06
N ILE A 132 -14.82 -4.22 -0.27
CA ILE A 132 -15.60 -3.16 -0.92
C ILE A 132 -15.82 -3.48 -2.40
N THR A 133 -14.81 -4.01 -3.07
CA THR A 133 -14.77 -4.07 -4.54
C THR A 133 -15.29 -5.37 -5.11
N LEU A 134 -15.07 -6.50 -4.43
CA LEU A 134 -15.41 -7.81 -4.97
C LEU A 134 -16.81 -8.26 -4.58
N ASP A 135 -17.46 -8.94 -5.51
CA ASP A 135 -18.69 -9.68 -5.25
C ASP A 135 -18.43 -10.92 -4.37
N ARG A 136 -19.48 -11.43 -3.71
CA ARG A 136 -19.39 -12.55 -2.76
C ARG A 136 -18.74 -13.82 -3.36
N VAL A 137 -18.81 -14.03 -4.67
CA VAL A 137 -18.23 -15.22 -5.34
C VAL A 137 -16.74 -15.03 -5.56
N SER A 138 -16.34 -13.87 -6.10
CA SER A 138 -14.94 -13.50 -6.31
C SER A 138 -14.16 -13.37 -5.00
N LEU A 139 -14.81 -12.86 -3.95
CA LEU A 139 -14.21 -12.71 -2.62
C LEU A 139 -13.86 -14.08 -2.01
N LYS A 140 -14.72 -15.08 -2.18
CA LYS A 140 -14.43 -16.44 -1.72
C LYS A 140 -13.18 -17.00 -2.40
N GLN A 141 -13.13 -16.95 -3.73
CA GLN A 141 -12.04 -17.52 -4.50
C GLN A 141 -10.70 -16.82 -4.27
N LYS A 142 -10.71 -15.49 -4.12
CA LYS A 142 -9.48 -14.68 -4.05
C LYS A 142 -9.00 -14.38 -2.64
N VAL A 143 -9.90 -14.37 -1.65
CA VAL A 143 -9.58 -13.95 -0.27
C VAL A 143 -9.77 -15.07 0.73
N VAL A 144 -10.89 -15.81 0.67
CA VAL A 144 -11.18 -16.88 1.65
C VAL A 144 -10.38 -18.14 1.38
N ASP A 145 -10.25 -18.52 0.10
CA ASP A 145 -9.53 -19.74 -0.30
C ASP A 145 -8.02 -19.50 -0.48
N ALA A 146 -7.55 -18.26 -0.34
CA ALA A 146 -6.14 -17.91 -0.50
C ALA A 146 -5.31 -18.28 0.75
N PRO A 147 -4.36 -19.23 0.65
CA PRO A 147 -3.61 -19.72 1.80
C PRO A 147 -2.70 -18.65 2.42
N GLU A 148 -2.15 -17.74 1.60
CA GLU A 148 -1.31 -16.62 2.04
C GLU A 148 -2.06 -15.71 3.02
N ILE A 149 -3.33 -15.43 2.70
CA ILE A 149 -4.20 -14.60 3.51
C ILE A 149 -4.61 -15.35 4.79
N LEU A 150 -5.05 -16.61 4.68
CA LEU A 150 -5.46 -17.42 5.84
C LEU A 150 -4.40 -17.54 6.94
N THR A 151 -3.12 -17.70 6.57
CA THR A 151 -2.02 -17.82 7.56
C THR A 151 -1.80 -16.55 8.38
N VAL A 152 -2.15 -15.38 7.85
CA VAL A 152 -1.97 -14.09 8.50
C VAL A 152 -3.22 -13.62 9.20
N ILE A 153 -4.39 -13.96 8.66
CA ILE A 153 -5.68 -13.73 9.32
C ILE A 153 -5.68 -14.35 10.74
N GLU A 154 -5.05 -15.52 10.92
CA GLU A 154 -4.99 -16.16 12.25
C GLU A 154 -4.18 -15.37 13.28
N LYS A 155 -3.28 -14.48 12.85
CA LYS A 155 -2.49 -13.61 13.72
C LYS A 155 -3.21 -12.31 14.07
N ILE A 156 -4.13 -11.85 13.21
CA ILE A 156 -4.86 -10.60 13.40
C ILE A 156 -6.18 -10.89 14.12
N PRO A 157 -6.39 -10.38 15.34
CA PRO A 157 -7.63 -10.59 16.06
C PRO A 157 -8.82 -10.00 15.28
N HIS A 158 -9.97 -10.68 15.32
CA HIS A 158 -11.25 -10.29 14.72
C HIS A 158 -11.39 -10.36 13.19
N LEU A 159 -10.30 -10.47 12.42
CA LEU A 159 -10.40 -10.46 10.94
C LEU A 159 -10.95 -11.78 10.37
N LYS A 160 -10.65 -12.92 11.01
CA LYS A 160 -11.20 -14.24 10.65
C LYS A 160 -12.71 -14.28 10.86
N GLU A 161 -13.12 -13.89 12.07
CA GLU A 161 -14.51 -13.84 12.48
C GLU A 161 -15.31 -12.85 11.63
N PHE A 162 -14.68 -11.75 11.19
CA PHE A 162 -15.27 -10.79 10.28
C PHE A 162 -15.56 -11.38 8.88
N LEU A 163 -14.62 -12.11 8.29
CA LEU A 163 -14.83 -12.76 6.98
C LEU A 163 -15.84 -13.92 7.06
N ASP A 164 -15.69 -14.79 8.08
CA ASP A 164 -16.56 -15.94 8.28
C ASP A 164 -18.00 -15.51 8.62
N SER A 165 -18.19 -14.43 9.39
CA SER A 165 -19.52 -13.91 9.71
C SER A 165 -20.20 -13.22 8.52
N LEU A 166 -19.44 -12.60 7.62
CA LEU A 166 -19.96 -12.06 6.36
C LEU A 166 -20.45 -13.22 5.46
N TYR A 167 -19.67 -14.31 5.36
CA TYR A 167 -20.07 -15.48 4.58
C TYR A 167 -21.24 -16.25 5.22
N GLY A 168 -21.21 -16.41 6.54
CA GLY A 168 -22.26 -17.08 7.32
C GLY A 168 -23.54 -16.25 7.49
N CYS A 169 -23.61 -15.05 6.92
CA CYS A 169 -24.74 -14.10 7.06
C CYS A 169 -25.09 -13.77 8.52
N GLN A 170 -24.11 -13.81 9.43
CA GLN A 170 -24.29 -13.52 10.85
C GLN A 170 -24.00 -12.06 11.17
N TYR A 171 -24.94 -11.18 10.84
CA TYR A 171 -24.75 -9.72 10.97
C TYR A 171 -24.44 -9.24 12.40
N LYS A 172 -24.94 -9.94 13.43
CA LYS A 172 -24.66 -9.57 14.84
C LYS A 172 -23.18 -9.72 15.19
N SER A 173 -22.61 -10.89 14.89
CA SER A 173 -21.19 -11.19 15.11
C SER A 173 -20.31 -10.32 14.22
N PHE A 174 -20.76 -10.08 12.99
CA PHE A 174 -20.09 -9.18 12.04
C PHE A 174 -19.89 -7.77 12.59
N PHE A 175 -20.95 -7.12 13.09
CA PHE A 175 -20.82 -5.75 13.62
C PHE A 175 -19.94 -5.70 14.88
N SER A 176 -19.93 -6.76 15.69
CA SER A 176 -19.06 -6.86 16.86
C SER A 176 -17.58 -6.99 16.48
N ALA A 177 -17.26 -7.87 15.52
CA ALA A 177 -15.91 -8.01 14.99
C ALA A 177 -15.44 -6.74 14.26
N PHE A 178 -16.35 -6.11 13.51
CA PHE A 178 -16.08 -4.84 12.84
C PHE A 178 -15.75 -3.71 13.82
N ALA A 179 -16.47 -3.61 14.94
CA ALA A 179 -16.20 -2.60 15.95
C ALA A 179 -14.77 -2.71 16.50
N GLY A 180 -14.28 -3.93 16.77
CA GLY A 180 -12.89 -4.16 17.18
C GLY A 180 -11.87 -3.75 16.10
N MET A 181 -12.15 -4.04 14.83
CA MET A 181 -11.29 -3.61 13.71
C MET A 181 -11.31 -2.09 13.49
N THR A 182 -12.45 -1.42 13.75
CA THR A 182 -12.57 0.02 13.54
C THR A 182 -11.67 0.85 14.45
N GLU A 183 -11.31 0.34 15.63
CA GLU A 183 -10.35 0.99 16.51
C GLU A 183 -8.93 0.98 15.92
N GLN A 184 -8.53 -0.12 15.26
CA GLN A 184 -7.25 -0.19 14.55
C GLN A 184 -7.23 0.74 13.34
N ILE A 185 -8.30 0.75 12.55
CA ILE A 185 -8.44 1.61 11.35
C ILE A 185 -8.41 3.10 11.72
N LYS A 186 -8.95 3.48 12.89
CA LYS A 186 -8.93 4.87 13.37
C LYS A 186 -7.54 5.31 13.84
N LEU A 187 -6.70 4.38 14.29
CA LEU A 187 -5.33 4.70 14.68
C LEU A 187 -4.40 4.88 13.47
N ASP A 188 -4.78 4.33 12.30
CA ASP A 188 -3.98 4.42 11.10
C ASP A 188 -4.06 5.78 10.39
N ARG A 189 -2.88 6.36 10.16
CA ARG A 189 -2.70 7.67 9.50
C ARG A 189 -3.33 7.74 8.10
N TYR A 190 -3.34 6.63 7.36
CA TYR A 190 -3.81 6.59 5.97
C TYR A 190 -5.32 6.32 5.84
N LEU A 191 -5.92 5.55 6.74
CA LEU A 191 -7.34 5.21 6.68
C LEU A 191 -8.24 6.10 7.52
N HIS A 192 -7.70 6.82 8.50
CA HIS A 192 -8.48 7.72 9.35
C HIS A 192 -9.37 8.70 8.55
N PRO A 193 -8.90 9.36 7.46
CA PRO A 193 -9.75 10.25 6.65
C PRO A 193 -10.86 9.53 5.87
N HIS A 194 -10.68 8.23 5.60
CA HIS A 194 -11.56 7.43 4.75
C HIS A 194 -12.52 6.54 5.53
N PHE A 195 -12.48 6.58 6.87
CA PHE A 195 -13.31 5.75 7.75
C PHE A 195 -14.82 5.88 7.46
N GLN A 196 -15.32 7.10 7.27
CA GLN A 196 -16.75 7.32 6.99
C GLN A 196 -17.19 6.76 5.65
N TYR A 197 -16.31 6.85 4.63
CA TYR A 197 -16.56 6.27 3.32
C TYR A 197 -16.58 4.74 3.41
N TYR A 198 -15.60 4.15 4.09
CA TYR A 198 -15.51 2.72 4.36
C TYR A 198 -16.76 2.17 5.05
N MET A 199 -17.25 2.87 6.08
CA MET A 199 -18.46 2.48 6.81
C MET A 199 -19.73 2.51 5.93
N ARG A 200 -19.80 3.43 4.96
CA ARG A 200 -20.94 3.54 4.05
C ARG A 200 -20.93 2.41 3.03
N GLU A 201 -19.78 2.12 2.43
CA GLU A 201 -19.65 1.04 1.44
C GLU A 201 -19.95 -0.34 2.06
N ILE A 202 -19.40 -0.63 3.25
CA ILE A 202 -19.69 -1.89 3.95
C ILE A 202 -21.19 -2.08 4.19
N ARG A 203 -21.90 -1.01 4.59
CA ARG A 203 -23.35 -1.10 4.77
C ARG A 203 -24.05 -1.44 3.46
N THR A 204 -23.67 -0.80 2.35
CA THR A 204 -24.23 -1.12 1.04
C THR A 204 -24.02 -2.59 0.68
N VAL A 205 -22.81 -3.14 0.90
CA VAL A 205 -22.49 -4.55 0.64
C VAL A 205 -23.29 -5.51 1.52
N ILE A 206 -23.53 -5.16 2.79
CA ILE A 206 -24.31 -5.97 3.74
C ILE A 206 -25.78 -6.06 3.37
N TYR A 207 -26.35 -4.96 2.89
CA TYR A 207 -27.77 -4.86 2.52
C TYR A 207 -28.05 -5.27 1.07
N SER A 208 -27.00 -5.60 0.30
CA SER A 208 -27.10 -6.16 -1.06
C SER A 208 -27.07 -7.69 -1.08
#